data_AF-A0A947SDK9-F1
#
_entry.id   AF-A0A947SDK9-F1
#
_cell.length_a   1.000
_cell.length_b   1.000
_cell.length_c   1.000
_cell.angle_alpha   90.00
_cell.angle_beta   90.00
_cell.angle_gamma   90.00
#
_symmetry.space_group_name_H-M   'P 1'
#
loop_
_entity.id
_entity.type
_entity.pdbx_description
1 polymer ?
#
loop_
_entity_poly.entity_id
_entity_poly.type
_entity_poly.pdbx_seq_one_letter_code
_entity_poly.pdbx_strand_id
1 'polypeptide(L)'
;MNPRVKAVKARDNYKLEIIFSSGEVGIYDCSPLLNFGVFTELKDKIYFQQARAAYGTVIWPHEQDICPDTLYLDSIKIKKMP
;
A
#
# COMPACT_ATOMS: atom_id res chain seq x y z
N MET A 1 16.13 8.87 -4.97
CA MET A 1 15.33 8.03 -4.05
C MET A 1 13.87 8.28 -4.37
N ASN A 2 13.04 7.25 -4.49
CA ASN A 2 11.62 7.44 -4.77
C ASN A 2 10.90 8.06 -3.56
N PRO A 3 9.77 8.77 -3.79
CA PRO A 3 8.88 9.23 -2.73
C PRO A 3 8.44 8.12 -1.78
N ARG A 4 8.34 8.43 -0.49
CA ARG A 4 7.94 7.48 0.56
C ARG A 4 6.44 7.58 0.86
N VAL A 5 5.86 6.54 1.44
CA VAL A 5 4.44 6.53 1.84
C VAL A 5 4.24 7.53 2.98
N LYS A 6 3.34 8.49 2.78
CA LYS A 6 2.91 9.48 3.78
C LYS A 6 1.59 9.08 4.43
N ALA A 7 0.65 8.58 3.64
CA ALA A 7 -0.64 8.08 4.11
C ALA A 7 -1.13 6.95 3.20
N VAL A 8 -1.99 6.10 3.74
CA VAL A 8 -2.62 5.01 2.98
C VAL A 8 -4.07 4.85 3.41
N LYS A 9 -4.92 4.47 2.46
CA LYS A 9 -6.28 4.02 2.71
C LYS A 9 -6.53 2.72 1.96
N ALA A 10 -6.90 1.67 2.69
CA ALA A 10 -7.39 0.44 2.08
C ALA A 10 -8.72 0.70 1.38
N ARG A 11 -8.87 0.16 0.17
CA ARG A 11 -10.06 0.23 -0.67
C ARG A 11 -10.55 -1.19 -0.96
N ASP A 12 -11.73 -1.29 -1.56
CA ASP A 12 -12.26 -2.57 -2.04
C ASP A 12 -11.32 -3.22 -3.08
N ASN A 13 -11.53 -4.51 -3.30
CA ASN A 13 -10.76 -5.32 -4.25
C ASN A 13 -9.24 -5.32 -3.98
N TYR A 14 -8.85 -5.30 -2.70
CA TYR A 14 -7.45 -5.36 -2.24
C TYR A 14 -6.56 -4.26 -2.82
N LYS A 15 -7.12 -3.06 -2.98
CA LYS A 15 -6.38 -1.89 -3.47
C LYS A 15 -5.98 -0.99 -2.32
N LEU A 16 -4.80 -0.39 -2.44
CA LEU A 16 -4.32 0.66 -1.56
C LEU A 16 -4.32 1.98 -2.31
N GLU A 17 -4.98 2.99 -1.76
CA GLU A 17 -4.80 4.38 -2.17
C GLU A 17 -3.72 5.01 -1.31
N ILE A 18 -2.61 5.40 -1.94
CA ILE A 18 -1.39 5.83 -1.27
C ILE A 18 -1.11 7.29 -1.62
N ILE A 19 -0.89 8.11 -0.59
CA ILE A 19 -0.34 9.45 -0.74
C ILE A 19 1.16 9.36 -0.46
N PHE A 20 1.97 9.76 -1.44
CA PHE A 20 3.42 9.79 -1.33
C PHE A 20 3.93 11.13 -0.81
N SER A 21 5.16 11.15 -0.28
CA SER A 21 5.83 12.35 0.24
C SER A 21 6.03 13.45 -0.81
N SER A 22 5.96 13.11 -2.10
CA SER A 22 5.97 14.06 -3.23
C SER A 22 4.65 14.78 -3.47
N GLY A 23 3.58 14.40 -2.75
CA GLY A 23 2.20 14.84 -3.01
C GLY A 23 1.47 14.02 -4.07
N GLU A 24 2.15 13.09 -4.74
CA GLU A 24 1.50 12.16 -5.68
C GLU A 24 0.57 11.19 -4.96
N VAL A 25 -0.51 10.81 -5.63
CA VAL A 25 -1.46 9.79 -5.19
C VAL A 25 -1.43 8.63 -6.17
N GLY A 26 -1.24 7.42 -5.65
CA GLY A 26 -1.20 6.19 -6.42
C GLY A 26 -2.19 5.15 -5.92
N ILE A 27 -2.61 4.27 -6.82
CA ILE A 27 -3.36 3.05 -6.51
C ILE A 27 -2.44 1.85 -6.72
N TYR A 28 -2.20 1.08 -5.66
CA TYR A 28 -1.48 -0.19 -5.71
C TYR A 28 -2.45 -1.36 -5.57
N ASP A 29 -2.31 -2.39 -6.41
CA ASP A 29 -3.15 -3.60 -6.37
C ASP A 29 -2.41 -4.72 -5.62
N CYS A 30 -2.93 -5.11 -4.45
CA CYS A 30 -2.36 -6.19 -3.65
C CYS A 30 -2.85 -7.58 -4.08
N SER A 31 -3.76 -7.69 -5.05
CA SER A 31 -4.31 -8.98 -5.50
C SER A 31 -3.23 -10.02 -5.87
N PRO A 32 -2.12 -9.66 -6.54
CA PRO A 32 -1.04 -10.61 -6.83
C PRO A 32 -0.35 -11.17 -5.59
N LEU A 33 -0.37 -10.44 -4.47
CA LEU A 33 0.28 -10.82 -3.21
C LEU A 33 -0.55 -11.83 -2.40
N LEU A 34 -1.85 -11.94 -2.66
CA LEU A 34 -2.77 -12.71 -1.80
C LEU A 34 -2.41 -14.19 -1.69
N ASN A 35 -1.65 -14.74 -2.63
CA ASN A 35 -1.21 -16.15 -2.59
C ASN A 35 0.28 -16.30 -2.27
N PHE A 36 0.94 -15.24 -1.82
CA PHE A 36 2.38 -15.20 -1.61
C PHE A 36 2.73 -15.14 -0.11
N GLY A 37 3.22 -16.25 0.44
CA GLY A 37 3.81 -16.31 1.78
C GLY A 37 2.98 -15.63 2.87
N VAL A 38 3.62 -14.71 3.59
CA VAL A 38 3.02 -13.95 4.71
C VAL A 38 1.86 -13.04 4.30
N PHE A 39 1.70 -12.71 3.02
CA PHE A 39 0.59 -11.88 2.54
C PHE A 39 -0.71 -12.66 2.33
N THR A 40 -0.71 -13.98 2.56
CA THR A 40 -1.95 -14.77 2.49
C THR A 40 -3.00 -14.33 3.51
N GLU A 41 -2.58 -13.71 4.62
CA GLU A 41 -3.47 -13.09 5.61
C GLU A 41 -4.27 -11.90 5.05
N LEU A 42 -3.76 -11.23 4.01
CA LEU A 42 -4.47 -10.13 3.35
C LEU A 42 -5.76 -10.57 2.66
N LYS A 43 -6.01 -11.88 2.50
CA LYS A 43 -7.31 -12.39 2.02
C LYS A 43 -8.46 -12.10 3.00
N ASP A 44 -8.16 -11.97 4.29
CA ASP A 44 -9.14 -11.46 5.24
C ASP A 44 -9.31 -9.95 5.01
N LYS A 45 -10.50 -9.55 4.57
CA LYS A 45 -10.80 -8.14 4.27
C LYS A 45 -10.73 -7.25 5.51
N ILE A 46 -11.11 -7.76 6.68
CA ILE A 46 -11.03 -7.01 7.94
C ILE A 46 -9.56 -6.82 8.31
N TYR A 47 -8.73 -7.83 8.12
CA TYR A 47 -7.29 -7.72 8.31
C TYR A 47 -6.65 -6.74 7.30
N PHE A 48 -6.97 -6.86 6.02
CA PHE A 48 -6.47 -5.98 4.97
C PHE A 48 -6.76 -4.50 5.25
N GLN A 49 -7.95 -4.20 5.78
CA GLN A 49 -8.36 -2.83 6.13
C GLN A 49 -7.52 -2.20 7.26
N GLN A 50 -6.74 -2.98 7.99
CA GLN A 50 -5.83 -2.49 9.02
C GLN A 50 -4.50 -1.95 8.46
N ALA A 51 -4.36 -1.88 7.12
CA ALA A 51 -3.21 -1.26 6.46
C ALA A 51 -2.99 0.17 6.97
N ARG A 52 -1.76 0.48 7.38
CA ARG A 52 -1.38 1.82 7.87
C ARG A 52 -0.02 2.24 7.34
N ALA A 53 0.19 3.55 7.23
CA ALA A 53 1.48 4.09 6.85
C ALA A 53 2.40 4.17 8.08
N ALA A 54 3.60 3.61 7.97
CA ALA A 54 4.64 3.71 8.99
C ALA A 54 6.03 3.56 8.36
N TYR A 55 7.03 4.25 8.91
CA TYR A 55 8.43 4.14 8.46
C TYR A 55 8.65 4.41 6.95
N GLY A 56 7.78 5.20 6.34
CA GLY A 56 7.82 5.49 4.90
C GLY A 56 7.27 4.39 4.00
N THR A 57 6.60 3.38 4.56
CA THR A 57 5.93 2.29 3.84
C THR A 57 4.52 1.99 4.36
N VAL A 58 3.84 0.98 3.78
CA VAL A 58 2.58 0.41 4.25
C VAL A 58 2.86 -0.86 5.05
N ILE A 59 2.27 -0.96 6.23
CA ILE A 59 2.39 -2.12 7.13
C ILE A 59 1.03 -2.63 7.60
N TRP A 60 1.01 -3.89 8.04
CA TRP A 60 -0.11 -4.56 8.71
C TRP A 60 0.25 -4.97 10.16
N PRO A 61 -0.75 -5.35 10.99
CA PRO A 61 -0.53 -5.67 12.41
C PRO A 61 0.52 -6.76 12.69
N HIS A 62 0.61 -7.79 11.86
CA HIS A 62 1.57 -8.90 12.03
C HIS A 62 2.88 -8.66 11.25
N GLU A 63 3.34 -7.41 11.26
CA GLU A 63 4.66 -6.99 10.76
C GLU A 63 4.89 -7.17 9.26
N GLN A 64 3.86 -7.52 8.47
CA GLN A 64 4.00 -7.48 7.02
C GLN A 64 4.15 -6.04 6.54
N ASP A 65 5.12 -5.80 5.66
CA ASP A 65 5.29 -4.56 4.93
C ASP A 65 5.54 -4.83 3.45
N ILE A 66 5.25 -3.84 2.61
CA ILE A 66 5.62 -3.89 1.19
C ILE A 66 6.80 -2.93 0.99
N CYS A 67 7.78 -3.29 0.18
CA CYS A 67 8.89 -2.38 -0.12
C CYS A 67 8.36 -1.02 -0.64
N PRO A 68 8.81 0.12 -0.09
CA PRO A 68 8.30 1.44 -0.49
C PRO A 68 8.59 1.77 -1.97
N ASP A 69 9.67 1.24 -2.54
CA ASP A 69 9.97 1.42 -3.96
C ASP A 69 9.00 0.63 -4.85
N THR A 70 8.63 -0.60 -4.46
CA THR A 70 7.57 -1.38 -5.11
C THR A 70 6.24 -0.63 -5.08
N LEU A 71 5.85 -0.13 -3.89
CA LEU A 71 4.62 0.66 -3.76
C LEU A 71 4.64 1.88 -4.68
N TYR A 72 5.76 2.58 -4.80
CA TYR A 72 5.85 3.74 -5.67
C TYR A 72 5.82 3.38 -7.16
N LEU A 73 6.68 2.46 -7.60
CA LEU A 73 6.88 2.16 -9.02
C LEU A 73 5.68 1.44 -9.64
N ASP A 74 5.04 0.55 -8.90
CA ASP A 74 3.95 -0.30 -9.41
C ASP A 74 2.56 0.33 -9.18
N SER A 75 2.50 1.44 -8.45
CA SER A 75 1.24 2.19 -8.31
C SER A 75 0.88 2.91 -9.60
N ILE A 76 -0.38 2.78 -10.01
CA ILE A 76 -0.96 3.66 -11.03
C ILE A 76 -1.15 5.04 -10.43
N LYS A 77 -0.47 6.06 -10.97
CA LYS A 77 -0.61 7.44 -10.50
C LYS A 77 -1.92 8.02 -11.00
N ILE A 78 -2.75 8.51 -10.08
CA ILE A 78 -4.11 9.00 -10.40
C ILE A 78 -4.29 10.49 -10.15
N LYS A 79 -3.44 11.11 -9.33
CA LYS A 79 -3.49 12.54 -9.03
C LYS A 79 -2.16 13.01 -8.44
N LYS A 80 -1.91 14.31 -8.53
CA LYS A 80 -0.95 15.01 -7.66
C LYS A 80 -1.74 16.01 -6.81
N MET A 81 -1.68 15.89 -5.49
CA MET A 81 -2.23 16.91 -4.61
C MET A 81 -1.31 18.15 -4.69
N PRO A 82 -1.88 19.36 -4.82
CA PRO A 82 -1.11 20.60 -4.82
C PRO A 82 -0.39 20.82 -3.48
#